data_AF-A0A530M1I4-F1
#
_entry.id   AF-A0A530M1I4-F1
#
_cell.length_a   1.000
_cell.length_b   1.000
_cell.length_c   1.000
_cell.angle_alpha   90.00
_cell.angle_beta   90.00
_cell.angle_gamma   90.00
#
_symmetry.space_group_name_H-M   'P 1'
#
loop_
_entity.id
_entity.type
_entity.pdbx_description
1 polymer ?
#
loop_
_entity_poly.entity_id
_entity_poly.type
_entity_poly.pdbx_seq_one_letter_code
_entity_poly.pdbx_strand_id
1 'polypeptide(L)'
;NNLFMSIAEQMGVTLQNTAYSVNIKERLDFSCAVFDRNGALVANAPHMPVHLGSMDRSVETIIRLNSGDIHPGDVFALNAPYNGGT
;
A
#
# COMPACT_ATOMS: atom_id res chain seq x y z
N ASN A 1 -9.39 8.46 -16.30
CA ASN A 1 -8.38 7.59 -15.66
C ASN A 1 -8.93 7.15 -14.29
N ASN A 2 -10.07 6.45 -14.25
CA ASN A 2 -10.81 6.16 -13.01
C ASN A 2 -10.66 4.69 -12.56
N LEU A 3 -10.08 3.84 -13.41
CA LEU A 3 -9.97 2.40 -13.15
C LEU A 3 -8.99 2.12 -12.00
N PHE A 4 -7.79 2.71 -12.01
CA PHE A 4 -6.81 2.49 -10.94
C PHE A 4 -7.27 3.03 -9.58
N MET A 5 -7.97 4.17 -9.57
CA MET A 5 -8.61 4.70 -8.37
C MET A 5 -9.68 3.75 -7.84
N SER A 6 -10.54 3.22 -8.72
CA SER A 6 -11.55 2.23 -8.30
C SER A 6 -10.92 0.96 -7.72
N ILE A 7 -9.76 0.51 -8.23
CA ILE A 7 -9.04 -0.63 -7.68
C ILE A 7 -8.57 -0.32 -6.25
N ALA A 8 -7.90 0.81 -6.04
CA ALA A 8 -7.43 1.21 -4.72
C ALA A 8 -8.58 1.35 -3.71
N GLU A 9 -9.72 1.91 -4.12
CA GLU A 9 -10.93 2.00 -3.30
C GLU A 9 -11.50 0.62 -2.93
N GLN A 10 -11.64 -0.29 -3.91
CA GLN A 10 -12.16 -1.64 -3.64
C GLN A 10 -11.25 -2.45 -2.71
N MET A 11 -9.92 -2.29 -2.84
CA MET A 11 -8.97 -2.86 -1.87
C MET A 11 -9.26 -2.36 -0.45
N GLY A 12 -9.50 -1.06 -0.29
CA GLY A 12 -9.79 -0.46 1.01
C GLY A 12 -11.11 -0.94 1.62
N VAL A 13 -12.18 -0.99 0.82
CA VAL A 13 -13.49 -1.52 1.25
C VAL A 13 -13.36 -2.98 1.69
N THR A 14 -12.60 -3.79 0.95
CA THR A 14 -12.37 -5.20 1.29
C THR A 14 -11.59 -5.34 2.60
N LEU A 15 -10.53 -4.56 2.77
CA LEU A 15 -9.73 -4.56 4.00
C LEU A 15 -10.57 -4.14 5.22
N GLN A 16 -11.37 -3.08 5.09
CA GLN A 16 -12.26 -2.62 6.15
C GLN A 16 -13.28 -3.68 6.55
N ASN A 17 -13.94 -4.31 5.57
CA ASN A 17 -15.00 -5.30 5.82
C ASN A 17 -14.49 -6.60 6.45
N THR A 18 -13.23 -6.94 6.21
CA THR A 18 -12.60 -8.16 6.74
C THR A 18 -11.83 -7.93 8.04
N ALA A 19 -11.63 -6.67 8.44
CA ALA A 19 -10.88 -6.33 9.64
C ALA A 19 -11.67 -6.59 10.92
N TYR A 20 -11.00 -7.20 11.90
CA TYR A 20 -11.47 -7.27 13.29
C TYR A 20 -11.06 -6.06 14.13
N SER A 21 -9.98 -5.37 13.74
CA SER A 21 -9.45 -4.22 14.47
C SER A 21 -10.37 -3.00 14.35
N VAL A 22 -10.74 -2.40 15.47
CA VAL A 22 -11.53 -1.16 15.51
C VAL A 22 -10.78 0.00 14.84
N ASN A 23 -9.45 0.05 14.96
CA ASN A 23 -8.65 1.09 14.30
C ASN A 23 -8.75 1.00 12.78
N ILE A 24 -8.82 -0.20 12.22
CA ILE A 24 -8.97 -0.38 10.77
C ILE A 24 -10.43 -0.22 10.36
N LYS A 25 -11.36 -0.86 11.08
CA LYS A 25 -12.77 -0.95 10.69
C LYS A 25 -13.54 0.35 10.86
N GLU A 26 -13.34 1.03 11.99
CA GLU A 26 -14.11 2.21 12.39
C GLU A 26 -13.31 3.50 12.21
N ARG A 27 -12.01 3.48 12.50
CA ARG A 27 -11.15 4.67 12.37
C ARG A 27 -10.49 4.81 11.00
N LEU A 28 -10.61 3.79 10.14
CA LEU A 28 -10.01 3.77 8.79
C LEU A 28 -8.52 4.07 8.78
N ASP A 29 -7.81 3.59 9.81
CA ASP A 29 -6.37 3.77 9.97
C ASP A 29 -5.59 2.75 9.11
N PHE A 30 -5.71 2.91 7.80
CA PHE A 30 -4.99 2.13 6.79
C PHE A 30 -4.97 2.90 5.47
N SER A 31 -4.08 2.49 4.58
CA SER A 31 -4.03 3.00 3.21
C SER A 31 -3.88 1.84 2.22
N CYS A 32 -4.51 1.99 1.06
CA CYS A 32 -4.34 1.11 -0.09
C CYS A 32 -3.89 1.95 -1.28
N ALA A 33 -2.89 1.46 -1.99
CA ALA A 33 -2.30 2.18 -3.12
C ALA A 33 -1.82 1.22 -4.20
N VAL A 34 -1.80 1.71 -5.43
CA VAL A 34 -1.30 1.03 -6.63
C VAL A 34 -0.06 1.79 -7.09
N PHE A 35 0.99 1.04 -7.38
CA PHE A 35 2.29 1.57 -7.79
C PHE A 35 2.68 1.02 -9.16
N ASP A 36 3.48 1.78 -9.90
CA ASP A 36 4.10 1.30 -11.13
C ASP A 36 5.34 0.42 -10.84
N ARG A 37 5.94 -0.10 -11.91
CA ARG A 37 7.11 -0.99 -11.82
C ARG A 37 8.37 -0.34 -11.21
N ASN A 38 8.41 0.99 -11.15
CA ASN A 38 9.52 1.75 -10.59
C ASN A 38 9.22 2.20 -9.15
N GLY A 39 8.04 1.87 -8.62
CA GLY A 39 7.59 2.28 -7.29
C GLY A 39 6.94 3.66 -7.25
N ALA A 40 6.60 4.25 -8.40
CA ALA A 40 5.88 5.53 -8.43
C ALA A 40 4.39 5.31 -8.16
N LEU A 41 3.79 6.16 -7.33
CA LEU A 41 2.37 6.09 -7.00
C LEU A 41 1.47 6.36 -8.22
N VAL A 42 0.56 5.43 -8.50
CA VAL A 42 -0.41 5.52 -9.60
C VAL A 42 -1.80 5.91 -9.10
N ALA A 43 -2.23 5.33 -7.97
CA ALA A 43 -3.53 5.59 -7.36
C ALA A 43 -3.51 5.26 -5.87
N ASN A 44 -4.30 5.95 -5.06
CA ASN A 44 -4.45 5.68 -3.63
C ASN A 44 -5.91 5.85 -3.19
N ALA A 45 -6.34 5.05 -2.21
CA ALA A 45 -7.64 5.23 -1.58
C ALA A 45 -7.66 6.52 -0.73
N PRO A 46 -8.79 7.24 -0.65
CA PRO A 46 -8.86 8.61 -0.14
C PRO A 46 -8.79 8.76 1.40
N HIS A 47 -8.34 7.76 2.15
CA HIS A 47 -8.65 7.69 3.59
C HIS A 47 -7.59 8.30 4.52
N MET A 48 -6.29 8.33 4.17
CA MET A 48 -5.24 8.85 5.05
C MET A 48 -4.06 9.47 4.25
N PRO A 49 -3.94 10.81 4.15
CA PRO A 49 -2.85 11.48 3.42
C PRO A 49 -1.46 11.28 4.03
N VAL A 50 -1.39 10.95 5.32
CA VAL A 50 -0.13 10.90 6.08
C VAL A 50 0.77 9.72 5.67
N HIS A 51 0.20 8.64 5.13
CA HIS A 51 0.95 7.44 4.75
C HIS A 51 1.65 7.54 3.39
N LEU A 52 1.36 8.58 2.58
CA LEU A 52 1.86 8.64 1.21
C LEU A 52 3.40 8.66 1.15
N GLY A 53 4.06 9.48 1.98
CA GLY A 53 5.52 9.56 1.99
C GLY A 53 6.24 8.29 2.47
N SER A 54 5.63 7.53 3.38
CA SER A 54 6.23 6.30 3.93
C SER A 54 5.94 5.05 3.09
N MET A 55 4.78 5.00 2.42
CA MET A 55 4.43 3.92 1.49
C MET A 55 5.35 3.89 0.26
N ASP A 56 5.62 5.03 -0.36
CA ASP A 56 6.51 5.13 -1.52
C ASP A 56 7.90 4.54 -1.18
N ARG A 57 8.45 4.95 -0.03
CA ARG A 57 9.74 4.48 0.48
C ARG A 57 9.78 2.97 0.76
N SER A 58 8.67 2.43 1.24
CA SER A 58 8.51 0.98 1.49
C SER A 58 8.56 0.20 0.20
N VAL A 59 7.81 0.63 -0.83
CA VAL A 59 7.76 -0.04 -2.13
C VAL A 59 9.10 0.07 -2.84
N GLU A 60 9.73 1.24 -2.87
CA GLU A 60 11.10 1.44 -3.40
C GLU A 60 12.10 0.49 -2.73
N THR A 61 11.99 0.29 -1.41
CA THR A 61 12.86 -0.63 -0.67
C THR A 61 12.64 -2.08 -1.10
N ILE A 62 11.38 -2.54 -1.20
CA ILE A 62 11.09 -3.90 -1.64
C ILE A 62 11.64 -4.15 -3.06
N ILE A 63 11.41 -3.22 -3.99
CA ILE A 63 11.93 -3.32 -5.36
C ILE A 63 13.46 -3.40 -5.35
N ARG A 64 14.12 -2.54 -4.58
CA ARG A 64 15.59 -2.50 -4.49
C ARG A 64 16.17 -3.79 -3.90
N LEU A 65 15.58 -4.30 -2.82
CA LEU A 65 16.10 -5.48 -2.12
C LEU A 65 15.87 -6.79 -2.89
N ASN A 66 14.89 -6.83 -3.78
CA ASN A 66 14.52 -8.01 -4.56
C ASN A 66 14.71 -7.79 -6.07
N SER A 67 15.59 -6.85 -6.45
CA SER A 67 15.78 -6.46 -7.85
C SER A 67 16.18 -7.66 -8.71
N GLY A 68 15.37 -7.96 -9.73
CA GLY A 68 15.58 -9.10 -10.62
C GLY A 68 15.02 -10.44 -10.13
N ASP A 69 14.40 -10.47 -8.94
CA ASP A 69 13.91 -11.69 -8.27
C ASP A 69 12.47 -11.51 -7.71
N ILE A 70 11.63 -10.76 -8.43
CA ILE A 70 10.20 -10.59 -8.11
C ILE A 70 9.39 -11.34 -9.16
N HIS A 71 8.53 -12.25 -8.71
CA HIS A 71 7.73 -13.13 -9.54
C HIS A 71 6.22 -12.94 -9.34
N PRO A 72 5.38 -13.26 -10.34
CA PRO A 72 3.94 -13.27 -10.17
C PRO A 72 3.51 -14.22 -9.04
N GLY A 73 2.78 -13.68 -8.05
CA GLY A 73 2.31 -14.43 -6.88
C GLY A 73 3.08 -14.13 -5.59
N ASP A 74 4.22 -13.43 -5.68
CA ASP A 74 4.99 -13.05 -4.48
C ASP A 74 4.24 -12.01 -3.64
N VAL A 75 4.38 -12.13 -2.32
CA VAL A 75 3.84 -11.19 -1.33
C VAL A 75 4.95 -10.79 -0.37
N PHE A 76 5.16 -9.47 -0.25
CA PHE A 76 6.19 -8.91 0.62
C PHE A 76 5.56 -8.20 1.82
N ALA A 77 6.18 -8.34 2.98
CA ALA A 77 5.81 -7.62 4.20
C ALA A 77 7.04 -6.88 4.74
N LEU A 78 6.86 -5.61 5.09
CA LEU A 78 7.92 -4.75 5.63
C LEU A 78 7.41 -4.03 6.88
N ASN A 79 8.21 -4.06 7.95
CA ASN A 79 7.97 -3.30 9.17
C ASN A 79 9.26 -2.64 9.70
N ALA A 80 10.21 -2.37 8.81
CA ALA A 80 11.48 -1.76 9.19
C ALA A 80 11.32 -0.23 9.27
N PRO A 81 11.47 0.38 10.46
CA PRO A 81 11.16 1.81 10.68
C PRO A 81 12.02 2.75 9.83
N TYR A 82 13.25 2.37 9.47
CA TYR A 82 14.12 3.21 8.63
C TYR A 82 13.93 3.03 7.12
N ASN A 83 13.15 2.02 6.70
CA ASN A 83 12.96 1.65 5.30
C ASN A 83 11.52 1.84 4.81
N GLY A 84 10.73 2.68 5.49
CA GLY A 84 9.35 2.99 5.11
C GLY A 84 8.30 2.74 6.20
N GLY A 85 8.70 2.29 7.39
CA GLY A 85 7.91 2.48 8.61
C GLY A 85 7.99 3.93 9.13
N THR A 86 7.10 4.30 10.06
CA THR A 86 7.24 5.50 10.91
C THR A 86 7.82 5.11 12.25
#